data_AF-A0AAU3QZX1-F1
#
_entry.id   AF-A0AAU3QZX1-F1
#
_cell.length_a   1.000
_cell.length_b   1.000
_cell.length_c   1.000
_cell.angle_alpha   90.00
_cell.angle_beta   90.00
_cell.angle_gamma   90.00
#
_symmetry.space_group_name_H-M   'P 1'
#
loop_
_entity.id
_entity.type
_entity.pdbx_description
1 polymer ?
#
loop_
_entity_poly.entity_id
_entity_poly.type
_entity_poly.pdbx_seq_one_letter_code
_entity_poly.pdbx_strand_id
1 'polypeptide(L)'
;MSARSTIADLLWWSVPSSTTEDAKAKTEQLLDKHRIEVIAERDAQIITWLTKKAGEEGTSNKDSRTRATAIYRMADKLSRGAVRPPLSAGPDAIEYAVAFTEDDQDGVQVHSPTESRTEAEARVSRYLDMYPTAHLVQRTVHRSKWTDPATP
;
A
#
# COMPACT_ATOMS: atom_id res chain seq x y z
N MET A 1 14.00 -2.78 -19.03
CA MET A 1 14.38 -3.75 -17.97
C MET A 1 13.29 -3.70 -16.91
N SER A 2 12.51 -4.79 -16.74
CA SER A 2 11.40 -4.83 -15.77
C SER A 2 11.92 -5.02 -14.35
N ALA A 3 11.17 -4.55 -13.35
CA ALA A 3 11.47 -4.77 -11.93
C ALA A 3 11.65 -6.25 -11.62
N ARG A 4 10.90 -7.12 -12.31
CA ARG A 4 11.02 -8.58 -12.20
C ARG A 4 12.42 -9.08 -12.63
N SER A 5 12.99 -8.53 -13.70
CA SER A 5 14.36 -8.83 -14.12
C SER A 5 15.38 -8.30 -13.11
N THR A 6 15.18 -7.09 -12.58
CA THR A 6 16.09 -6.50 -11.59
C THR A 6 16.07 -7.25 -10.24
N ILE A 7 14.90 -7.67 -9.77
CA ILE A 7 14.75 -8.49 -8.56
C ILE A 7 15.43 -9.85 -8.77
N ALA A 8 15.22 -10.49 -9.92
CA ALA A 8 15.86 -11.77 -10.24
C ALA A 8 17.39 -11.64 -10.28
N ASP A 9 17.92 -10.57 -10.89
CA ASP A 9 19.36 -10.31 -10.94
C ASP A 9 19.94 -10.04 -9.54
N LEU A 10 19.22 -9.33 -8.67
CA LEU A 10 19.65 -9.06 -7.29
C LEU A 10 19.60 -10.30 -6.41
N LEU A 11 18.57 -11.15 -6.53
CA LEU A 11 18.50 -12.43 -5.83
C LEU A 11 19.62 -13.39 -6.29
N TRP A 12 19.99 -13.32 -7.57
CA TRP A 12 21.08 -14.11 -8.14
C TRP A 12 22.47 -13.62 -7.70
N TRP A 13 22.64 -12.31 -7.43
CA TRP A 13 23.92 -11.68 -7.08
C TRP A 13 24.07 -11.22 -5.61
N SER A 14 23.14 -11.53 -4.70
CA SER A 14 23.23 -11.02 -3.32
C SER A 14 24.34 -11.69 -2.50
N VAL A 15 25.50 -11.07 -2.66
CA VAL A 15 26.74 -11.07 -1.90
C VAL A 15 26.51 -10.34 -0.55
N PRO A 16 27.19 -10.71 0.56
CA PRO A 16 26.81 -10.38 1.94
C PRO A 16 27.26 -8.99 2.47
N SER A 17 27.43 -7.96 1.61
CA SER A 17 28.19 -6.75 2.02
C SER A 17 27.44 -5.41 2.06
N SER A 18 26.17 -5.31 1.67
CA SER A 18 25.40 -4.09 1.96
C SER A 18 24.83 -4.16 3.37
N THR A 19 24.95 -3.08 4.15
CA THR A 19 24.30 -2.99 5.46
C THR A 19 22.82 -3.36 5.33
N THR A 20 22.28 -4.02 6.35
CA THR A 20 20.94 -4.61 6.33
C THR A 20 19.85 -3.59 5.99
N GLU A 21 20.05 -2.31 6.32
CA GLU A 21 19.11 -1.22 6.06
C GLU A 21 19.12 -0.75 4.58
N ASP A 22 20.30 -0.58 3.97
CA ASP A 22 20.39 -0.21 2.55
C ASP A 22 19.83 -1.30 1.62
N ALA A 23 19.99 -2.56 2.03
CA ALA A 23 19.43 -3.71 1.33
C ALA A 23 17.89 -3.69 1.39
N LYS A 24 17.31 -3.47 2.58
CA LYS A 24 15.85 -3.38 2.78
C LYS A 24 15.25 -2.24 1.96
N ALA A 25 15.82 -1.05 2.02
CA ALA A 25 15.32 0.11 1.28
C ALA A 25 15.31 -0.13 -0.25
N LYS A 26 16.35 -0.78 -0.79
CA LYS A 26 16.39 -1.18 -2.20
C LYS A 26 15.35 -2.25 -2.53
N THR A 27 15.15 -3.23 -1.65
CA THR A 27 14.12 -4.26 -1.83
C THR A 27 12.71 -3.66 -1.85
N GLU A 28 12.40 -2.72 -0.95
CA GLU A 28 11.11 -2.03 -0.91
C GLU A 28 10.84 -1.24 -2.20
N GLN A 29 11.83 -0.47 -2.66
CA GLN A 29 11.74 0.25 -3.94
C GLN A 29 11.47 -0.69 -5.12
N LEU A 30 12.09 -1.87 -5.13
CA LEU A 30 11.89 -2.86 -6.17
C LEU A 30 10.53 -3.54 -6.09
N LEU A 31 10.04 -3.81 -4.88
CA LEU A 31 8.70 -4.36 -4.64
C LEU A 31 7.63 -3.39 -5.11
N ASP A 32 7.77 -2.10 -4.82
CA ASP A 32 6.81 -1.09 -5.28
C ASP A 32 6.83 -0.92 -6.79
N LYS A 33 8.02 -0.92 -7.40
CA LYS A 33 8.13 -0.95 -8.86
C LYS A 33 7.48 -2.20 -9.45
N HIS A 34 7.68 -3.36 -8.83
CA HIS A 34 7.05 -4.61 -9.27
C HIS A 34 5.53 -4.60 -9.12
N ARG A 35 4.99 -4.05 -8.03
CA ARG A 35 3.55 -3.87 -7.83
C ARG A 35 2.94 -2.98 -8.91
N ILE A 36 3.60 -1.87 -9.27
CA ILE A 36 3.17 -0.99 -10.36
C ILE A 36 3.14 -1.76 -11.69
N GLU A 37 4.18 -2.54 -11.99
CA GLU A 37 4.24 -3.36 -13.20
C GLU A 37 3.12 -4.41 -13.26
N VAL A 38 2.87 -5.13 -12.18
CA VAL A 38 1.80 -6.15 -12.12
C VAL A 38 0.42 -5.50 -12.26
N ILE A 39 0.21 -4.33 -11.66
CA ILE A 39 -1.04 -3.58 -11.81
C ILE A 39 -1.23 -3.12 -13.25
N ALA A 40 -0.19 -2.58 -13.89
CA ALA A 40 -0.24 -2.16 -15.28
C ALA A 40 -0.53 -3.34 -16.21
N GLU A 41 0.09 -4.51 -15.96
CA GLU A 41 -0.16 -5.73 -16.71
C GLU A 41 -1.61 -6.21 -16.57
N ARG A 42 -2.13 -6.27 -15.34
CA ARG A 42 -3.54 -6.63 -15.10
C ARG A 42 -4.48 -5.64 -15.77
N ASP A 43 -4.22 -4.35 -15.63
CA ASP A 43 -5.10 -3.31 -16.17
C ASP A 43 -5.09 -3.33 -17.71
N ALA A 44 -3.95 -3.63 -18.34
CA ALA A 44 -3.89 -3.90 -19.79
C ALA A 44 -4.79 -5.08 -20.20
N GLN A 45 -4.75 -6.19 -19.46
CA GLN A 45 -5.62 -7.34 -19.73
C GLN A 45 -7.11 -7.00 -19.56
N ILE A 46 -7.46 -6.23 -18.52
CA ILE A 46 -8.85 -5.78 -18.29
C ILE A 46 -9.31 -4.86 -19.44
N ILE A 47 -8.47 -3.91 -19.87
CA ILE A 47 -8.78 -3.01 -20.99
C ILE A 47 -9.00 -3.79 -22.28
N THR A 48 -8.15 -4.78 -22.57
CA THR A 48 -8.31 -5.67 -23.72
C THR A 48 -9.64 -6.43 -23.63
N TRP A 49 -9.97 -6.98 -22.46
CA TRP A 49 -11.22 -7.71 -22.25
C TRP A 49 -12.46 -6.82 -22.40
N LEU A 50 -12.45 -5.62 -21.81
CA LEU A 50 -13.55 -4.64 -21.92
C LEU A 50 -13.75 -4.19 -23.37
N THR A 51 -12.66 -3.92 -24.10
CA THR A 51 -12.73 -3.54 -25.52
C THR A 51 -13.36 -4.64 -26.36
N LYS A 52 -12.96 -5.89 -26.13
CA LYS A 52 -13.58 -7.05 -26.78
C LYS A 52 -15.07 -7.15 -26.44
N LYS A 53 -15.44 -7.03 -25.16
CA LYS A 53 -16.82 -7.09 -24.70
C LYS A 53 -17.71 -5.99 -25.28
N ALA A 54 -17.17 -4.78 -25.44
CA ALA A 54 -17.88 -3.70 -26.09
C ALA A 54 -18.18 -4.01 -27.57
N GLY A 55 -17.26 -4.69 -28.27
CA GLY A 55 -17.50 -5.17 -29.63
C GLY A 55 -18.57 -6.27 -29.71
N GLU A 56 -18.63 -7.15 -28.70
CA GLU A 56 -19.61 -8.26 -28.63
C GLU A 56 -21.05 -7.78 -28.39
N GLU A 57 -21.28 -6.64 -27.74
CA GLU A 57 -22.64 -6.08 -27.53
C GLU A 57 -23.37 -5.71 -28.82
N GLY A 58 -22.62 -5.46 -29.89
CA GLY A 58 -23.15 -5.14 -31.21
C GLY A 58 -23.72 -3.73 -31.35
N THR A 59 -24.13 -3.38 -32.57
CA THR A 59 -24.62 -2.04 -32.94
C THR A 59 -26.05 -2.03 -33.47
N SER A 60 -26.72 -3.18 -33.47
CA SER A 60 -27.99 -3.42 -34.16
C SER A 60 -29.18 -2.64 -33.60
N ASN A 61 -29.16 -2.27 -32.32
CA ASN A 61 -30.18 -1.43 -31.71
C ASN A 61 -29.57 -0.37 -30.78
N LYS A 62 -30.39 0.60 -30.36
CA LYS A 62 -29.95 1.71 -29.51
C LYS A 62 -29.39 1.23 -28.17
N ASP A 63 -30.03 0.26 -27.54
CA ASP A 63 -29.65 -0.25 -26.22
C ASP A 63 -28.28 -0.96 -26.26
N SER A 64 -28.06 -1.81 -27.26
CA SER A 64 -26.76 -2.45 -27.51
C SER A 64 -25.66 -1.41 -27.71
N ARG A 65 -25.91 -0.35 -28.50
CA ARG A 65 -24.94 0.75 -28.68
C ARG A 65 -24.66 1.50 -27.39
N THR A 66 -25.68 1.73 -26.56
CA THR A 66 -25.52 2.38 -25.26
C THR A 66 -24.69 1.53 -24.30
N ARG A 67 -24.92 0.21 -24.24
CA ARG A 67 -24.10 -0.71 -23.44
C ARG A 67 -22.66 -0.77 -23.94
N ALA A 68 -22.44 -0.95 -25.24
CA ALA A 68 -21.12 -0.93 -25.85
C ALA A 68 -20.35 0.36 -25.52
N THR A 69 -21.01 1.52 -25.63
CA THR A 69 -20.41 2.82 -25.29
C THR A 69 -20.05 2.92 -23.81
N ALA A 70 -20.90 2.42 -22.92
CA ALA A 70 -20.61 2.41 -21.49
C ALA A 70 -19.37 1.55 -21.18
N ILE A 71 -19.26 0.37 -21.80
CA ILE A 71 -18.10 -0.53 -21.65
C ILE A 71 -16.83 0.13 -22.18
N TYR A 72 -16.88 0.77 -23.35
CA TYR A 72 -15.74 1.53 -23.88
C TYR A 72 -15.30 2.66 -22.95
N ARG A 73 -16.25 3.41 -22.37
CA ARG A 73 -15.94 4.47 -21.39
C ARG A 73 -15.29 3.91 -20.12
N MET A 74 -15.64 2.70 -19.70
CA MET A 74 -14.95 2.04 -18.57
C MET A 74 -13.50 1.70 -18.93
N ALA A 75 -13.25 1.18 -20.13
CA ALA A 75 -11.89 0.89 -20.61
C ALA A 75 -11.05 2.18 -20.73
N ASP A 76 -11.62 3.26 -21.26
CA ASP A 76 -10.98 4.58 -21.37
C ASP A 76 -10.69 5.22 -20.00
N LYS A 77 -11.58 5.07 -19.02
CA LYS A 77 -11.30 5.54 -17.65
C LYS A 77 -10.16 4.76 -17.00
N LEU A 78 -10.10 3.45 -17.23
CA LEU A 78 -9.01 2.60 -16.72
C LEU A 78 -7.68 2.96 -17.37
N SER A 79 -7.64 3.18 -18.69
CA SER A 79 -6.40 3.56 -19.40
C SER A 79 -5.85 4.92 -18.94
N ARG A 80 -6.73 5.85 -18.55
CA ARG A 80 -6.35 7.16 -18.00
C ARG A 80 -5.98 7.13 -16.51
N GLY A 81 -6.08 5.97 -15.86
CA GLY A 81 -5.85 5.85 -14.42
C GLY A 81 -6.93 6.51 -13.56
N ALA A 82 -8.06 6.93 -14.12
CA ALA A 82 -9.10 7.68 -13.40
C ALA A 82 -9.88 6.83 -12.36
N VAL A 83 -9.71 5.51 -12.39
CA VAL A 83 -10.38 4.56 -11.49
C VAL A 83 -9.58 4.33 -10.20
N ARG A 84 -8.32 4.79 -10.13
CA ARG A 84 -7.45 4.58 -8.96
C ARG A 84 -6.80 5.90 -8.53
N PRO A 85 -6.67 6.18 -7.23
CA PRO A 85 -5.72 7.19 -6.77
C PRO A 85 -4.32 6.85 -7.33
N PRO A 86 -3.49 7.86 -7.64
CA PRO A 86 -2.12 7.59 -8.04
C PRO A 86 -1.42 6.79 -6.93
N LEU A 87 -0.68 5.75 -7.33
CA LEU A 87 0.21 4.95 -6.46
C LEU A 87 1.35 5.79 -5.84
N SER A 88 1.36 7.12 -6.05
CA SER A 88 2.19 8.06 -5.30
C SER A 88 1.76 8.21 -3.85
N ALA A 89 0.55 7.76 -3.48
CA ALA A 89 0.28 7.34 -2.11
C ALA A 89 0.87 5.93 -2.01
N GLY A 90 2.05 5.81 -1.41
CA GLY A 90 2.82 4.56 -1.30
C GLY A 90 2.04 3.41 -0.62
N PRO A 91 2.70 2.28 -0.33
CA PRO A 91 2.08 1.25 0.52
C PRO A 91 1.51 1.90 1.78
N ASP A 92 0.40 1.37 2.30
CA ASP A 92 -0.20 1.89 3.53
C ASP A 92 0.90 2.05 4.58
N ALA A 93 1.13 3.29 5.04
CA ALA A 93 2.26 3.59 5.90
C ALA A 93 2.03 2.92 7.25
N ILE A 94 3.03 2.20 7.76
CA ILE A 94 2.97 1.66 9.12
C ILE A 94 3.46 2.74 10.06
N GLU A 95 2.61 3.15 10.99
CA GLU A 95 3.02 4.02 12.09
C GLU A 95 3.05 3.24 13.40
N TYR A 96 4.03 3.58 14.23
CA TYR A 96 4.26 3.04 15.57
C TYR A 96 4.01 4.14 16.60
N ALA A 97 3.43 3.79 17.73
CA ALA A 97 3.14 4.74 18.81
C ALA A 97 3.27 4.06 20.18
N VAL A 98 3.27 4.88 21.23
CA VAL A 98 3.23 4.39 22.62
C VAL A 98 1.78 4.47 23.08
N ALA A 99 1.25 3.35 23.59
CA ALA A 99 -0.08 3.28 24.18
C ALA A 99 0.03 3.02 25.67
N PHE A 100 -0.73 3.75 26.49
CA PHE A 100 -0.83 3.52 27.93
C PHE A 100 -2.20 3.94 28.45
N THR A 101 -2.55 3.46 29.64
CA THR A 101 -3.73 3.90 30.38
C THR A 101 -3.27 4.88 31.45
N GLU A 102 -3.82 6.09 31.45
CA GLU A 102 -3.65 7.02 32.57
C GLU A 102 -4.57 6.61 33.71
N ASP A 103 -4.06 6.64 34.95
CA ASP A 103 -4.76 6.13 36.14
C ASP A 103 -6.16 6.74 36.37
N ASP A 104 -6.44 7.91 35.78
CA ASP A 104 -7.70 8.66 35.93
C ASP A 104 -8.58 8.69 34.66
N GLN A 105 -8.22 7.99 33.58
CA GLN A 105 -9.02 7.96 32.33
C GLN A 105 -9.41 6.54 31.90
N ASP A 106 -10.70 6.32 31.67
CA ASP A 106 -11.23 5.13 30.99
C ASP A 106 -10.88 5.19 29.48
N GLY A 107 -9.63 4.89 29.13
CA GLY A 107 -9.18 4.83 27.75
C GLY A 107 -7.69 4.58 27.58
N VAL A 108 -7.34 3.80 26.55
CA VAL A 108 -5.95 3.68 26.08
C VAL A 108 -5.60 4.92 25.27
N GLN A 109 -4.65 5.72 25.75
CA GLN A 109 -4.15 6.89 25.05
C GLN A 109 -2.97 6.50 24.15
N VAL A 110 -3.00 6.94 22.90
CA VAL A 110 -1.94 6.70 21.91
C VAL A 110 -1.14 7.98 21.70
N HIS A 111 0.13 7.96 22.08
CA HIS A 111 1.01 9.12 22.06
C HIS A 111 2.10 9.03 20.98
N SER A 112 2.41 10.21 20.42
CA SER A 112 3.56 10.49 19.57
C SER A 112 3.79 9.44 18.47
N PRO A 113 2.87 9.30 17.48
CA PRO A 113 3.06 8.40 16.36
C PRO A 113 4.35 8.73 15.58
N THR A 114 5.04 7.71 15.10
CA THR A 114 6.26 7.80 14.28
C THR A 114 6.30 6.67 13.27
N GLU A 115 6.93 6.89 12.12
CA GLU A 115 7.17 5.84 11.12
C GLU A 115 8.31 4.89 11.55
N SER A 116 9.04 5.21 12.63
CA SER A 116 10.17 4.44 13.14
C SER A 116 9.81 3.58 14.35
N ARG A 117 9.82 2.25 14.17
CA ARG A 117 9.62 1.28 15.26
C ARG A 117 10.65 1.44 16.39
N THR A 118 11.92 1.56 16.04
CA THR A 118 13.02 1.68 17.01
C THR A 118 12.86 2.93 17.87
N GLU A 119 12.42 4.02 17.26
CA GLU A 119 12.16 5.26 17.99
C GLU A 119 10.96 5.12 18.94
N ALA A 120 9.88 4.48 18.48
CA ALA A 120 8.72 4.19 19.32
C ALA A 120 9.08 3.26 20.49
N GLU A 121 9.87 2.21 20.28
CA GLU A 121 10.35 1.31 21.34
C GLU A 121 11.22 2.06 22.36
N ALA A 122 12.14 2.92 21.91
CA ALA A 122 12.93 3.77 22.81
C ALA A 122 12.07 4.79 23.59
N ARG A 123 10.88 5.13 23.09
CA ARG A 123 9.90 5.94 23.82
C ARG A 123 9.13 5.10 24.83
N VAL A 124 8.71 3.87 24.50
CA VAL A 124 8.07 2.95 25.47
C VAL A 124 8.92 2.81 26.72
N SER A 125 10.22 2.55 26.58
CA SER A 125 11.14 2.43 27.72
C SER A 125 11.22 3.68 28.59
N ARG A 126 11.05 4.88 28.02
CA ARG A 126 11.00 6.13 28.78
C ARG A 126 9.66 6.36 29.47
N TYR A 127 8.59 5.87 28.87
CA TYR A 127 7.23 6.05 29.39
C TYR A 127 6.90 5.03 30.49
N LEU A 128 7.55 3.86 30.50
CA LEU A 128 7.35 2.83 31.52
C LEU A 128 7.60 3.32 32.97
N ASP A 129 8.51 4.28 33.15
CA ASP A 129 8.78 4.88 34.47
C ASP A 129 7.61 5.76 34.98
N MET A 130 6.81 6.33 34.08
CA MET A 130 5.67 7.19 34.41
C MET A 130 4.33 6.47 34.29
N TYR A 131 4.23 5.54 33.34
CA TYR A 131 3.03 4.80 32.99
C TYR A 131 3.41 3.31 32.86
N PRO A 132 3.22 2.52 33.93
CA PRO A 132 3.62 1.10 33.95
C PRO A 132 2.90 0.24 32.90
N THR A 133 1.80 0.73 32.33
CA THR A 133 1.00 0.07 31.28
C THR A 133 1.48 0.42 29.86
N ALA A 134 2.54 1.21 29.72
CA ALA A 134 3.06 1.64 28.42
C ALA A 134 3.54 0.45 27.57
N HIS A 135 3.00 0.36 26.36
CA HIS A 135 3.35 -0.68 25.38
C HIS A 135 3.41 -0.10 23.97
N LEU A 136 4.11 -0.80 23.07
CA LEU A 136 4.20 -0.45 21.67
C LEU A 136 2.90 -0.85 20.95
N VAL A 137 2.37 0.06 20.16
CA VAL A 137 1.29 -0.24 19.20
C VAL A 137 1.72 0.11 17.78
N GLN A 138 1.25 -0.67 16.82
CA GLN A 138 1.45 -0.44 15.39
C GLN A 138 0.10 -0.30 14.70
N ARG A 139 0.04 0.49 13.63
CA ARG A 139 -1.16 0.71 12.85
C ARG A 139 -0.85 0.87 11.37
N THR A 140 -1.81 0.48 10.55
CA THR A 140 -1.80 0.77 9.13
C THR A 140 -2.48 2.12 8.89
N VAL A 141 -1.80 3.04 8.22
CA VAL A 141 -2.31 4.38 7.91
C VAL A 141 -2.71 4.43 6.44
N HIS A 142 -4.02 4.40 6.19
CA HIS A 142 -4.58 4.65 4.87
C HIS A 142 -5.08 6.10 4.79
N ARG A 143 -4.45 6.94 3.97
CA ARG A 143 -4.88 8.35 3.74
C ARG A 143 -5.07 9.15 5.04
N SER A 144 -4.09 9.07 5.95
CA SER A 144 -4.13 9.73 7.27
C SER A 144 -5.29 9.27 8.18
N LYS A 145 -5.98 8.18 7.82
CA LYS A 145 -6.99 7.54 8.66
C LYS A 145 -6.41 6.31 9.34
N TRP A 146 -6.75 6.20 10.62
CA TRP A 146 -6.42 5.07 11.48
C TRP A 146 -7.25 3.87 11.00
N THR A 147 -6.60 2.80 10.54
CA THR A 147 -7.28 1.56 10.17
C THR A 147 -6.68 0.40 10.95
N ASP A 148 -7.47 -0.07 11.91
CA ASP A 148 -7.29 -1.18 12.86
C ASP A 148 -6.06 -1.12 13.80
N PRO A 149 -6.25 -1.33 15.12
CA PRO A 149 -5.14 -1.55 16.04
C PRO A 149 -4.57 -2.94 15.76
N ALA A 150 -3.27 -3.04 15.47
CA ALA A 150 -2.65 -4.35 15.51
C ALA A 150 -2.47 -4.74 16.98
N THR A 151 -3.07 -5.86 17.34
CA THR A 151 -2.91 -6.52 18.63
C THR A 151 -1.42 -6.77 18.91
N PRO A 152 -0.94 -6.60 20.16
CA PRO A 152 0.45 -6.89 20.55
C PRO A 152 0.90 -8.33 20.27
#